data_AF-A0A2W2J5M9-F1
#
_entry.id   AF-A0A2W2J5M9-F1
#
_cell.length_a   1.000
_cell.length_b   1.000
_cell.length_c   1.000
_cell.angle_alpha   90.00
_cell.angle_beta   90.00
_cell.angle_gamma   90.00
#
_symmetry.space_group_name_H-M   'P 1'
#
loop_
_entity.id
_entity.type
_entity.pdbx_description
1 polymer ?
#
loop_
_entity_poly.entity_id
_entity_poly.type
_entity_poly.pdbx_seq_one_letter_code
_entity_poly.pdbx_strand_id
1 'polypeptide(L)' 'MPKTASPAPTVRSLAGPMASLGSLLREWLPHQRWFAGKDRPVTDLRMLSMTELFPGCLHLLVHAEHAEVPTGHGTVPA' A
#
# COMPACT_ATOMS: atom_id res chain seq x y z
N MET A 1 -20.52 16.01 -1.70
CA MET A 1 -21.03 14.65 -1.37
C MET A 1 -19.84 13.79 -1.01
N PRO A 2 -19.69 13.30 0.23
CA PRO A 2 -18.62 12.36 0.55
C PRO A 2 -19.01 11.00 -0.05
N LYS A 3 -18.39 10.63 -1.18
CA LYS A 3 -18.58 9.33 -1.84
C LYS A 3 -17.53 8.34 -1.32
N THR A 4 -17.43 8.23 0.00
CA THR A 4 -16.50 7.30 0.63
C THR A 4 -17.30 6.47 1.62
N ALA A 5 -17.62 5.24 1.22
CA ALA A 5 -18.12 4.26 2.17
C ALA A 5 -16.96 3.87 3.07
N SER A 6 -17.11 4.04 4.38
CA SER A 6 -16.14 3.53 5.34
C SER A 6 -16.17 2.00 5.29
N PRO A 7 -15.06 1.32 4.95
CA PRO A 7 -15.04 -0.13 5.00
C PRO A 7 -15.26 -0.57 6.45
N ALA A 8 -16.14 -1.54 6.68
CA ALA A 8 -16.27 -2.24 7.95
C ALA A 8 -15.30 -3.43 7.91
N PRO A 9 -14.15 -3.37 8.60
CA PRO A 9 -13.16 -4.44 8.51
C PRO A 9 -13.65 -5.64 9.33
N THR A 10 -13.95 -6.75 8.66
CA THR A 10 -14.00 -8.06 9.33
C THR A 10 -12.55 -8.50 9.53
N VAL A 11 -11.96 -8.16 10.68
CA VAL A 11 -10.59 -8.56 11.00
C VAL A 11 -10.60 -10.02 11.49
N ARG A 12 -10.55 -10.99 10.58
CA ARG A 12 -10.11 -12.35 10.91
C ARG A 12 -8.59 -12.29 11.02
N SER A 13 -8.03 -12.53 12.21
CA SER A 13 -6.58 -12.44 12.51
C SER A 13 -5.66 -12.59 11.28
N LEU A 14 -5.11 -11.47 10.79
CA LEU A 14 -4.38 -11.33 9.52
C LEU A 14 -2.86 -11.46 9.67
N ALA A 15 -2.36 -11.68 10.90
CA ALA A 15 -0.95 -11.50 11.23
C ALA A 15 0.00 -12.45 10.47
N GLY A 16 -0.36 -13.72 10.33
CA GLY A 16 0.45 -14.72 9.62
C GLY A 16 0.54 -14.49 8.10
N PRO A 17 -0.60 -14.35 7.38
CA PRO A 17 -0.60 -14.08 5.95
C PRO A 17 0.07 -12.76 5.56
N MET A 18 -0.03 -11.73 6.40
CA MET A 18 0.54 -10.41 6.12
C MET A 18 2.05 -10.35 6.15
N ALA A 19 2.71 -11.20 6.95
CA ALA A 19 4.17 -11.22 6.99
C ALA A 19 4.77 -11.66 5.64
N SER A 20 4.22 -12.71 5.03
CA SER A 20 4.68 -13.21 3.72
C SER A 20 4.14 -12.39 2.54
N LEU A 21 2.88 -11.97 2.60
CA LEU A 21 2.26 -11.21 1.52
C LEU A 21 2.77 -9.76 1.48
N GLY A 22 3.07 -9.17 2.63
CA GLY A 22 3.50 -7.79 2.75
C GLY A 22 4.88 -7.54 2.12
N SER A 23 5.81 -8.49 2.15
CA SER A 23 7.10 -8.36 1.45
C SER A 23 6.91 -8.43 -0.07
N LEU A 24 6.14 -9.41 -0.55
CA LEU A 24 5.84 -9.58 -1.97
C LEU A 24 5.15 -8.33 -2.56
N LEU A 25 4.19 -7.75 -1.84
CA LEU A 25 3.51 -6.53 -2.28
C LEU A 25 4.46 -5.33 -2.31
N ARG A 26 5.37 -5.20 -1.34
CA ARG A 26 6.37 -4.10 -1.31
C ARG A 26 7.31 -4.15 -2.51
N GLU A 27 7.70 -5.35 -2.96
CA GLU A 27 8.52 -5.53 -4.16
C GLU A 27 7.72 -5.33 -5.44
N TRP A 28 6.47 -5.81 -5.50
CA TRP A 28 5.67 -5.80 -6.73
C TRP A 28 5.01 -4.46 -7.04
N LEU A 29 4.49 -3.74 -6.03
CA LEU A 29 3.71 -2.50 -6.21
C LEU A 29 4.47 -1.41 -6.98
N PRO A 30 5.75 -1.10 -6.69
CA PRO A 30 6.51 -0.08 -7.41
C PRO A 30 6.62 -0.30 -8.92
N HIS A 31 6.57 -1.55 -9.36
CA HIS A 31 6.68 -1.93 -10.78
C HIS A 31 5.38 -1.74 -11.56
N GLN A 32 4.27 -1.44 -10.89
CA GLN A 32 2.97 -1.30 -11.53
C GLN A 32 2.79 0.08 -12.18
N ARG A 33 2.28 0.11 -13.42
CA ARG A 33 2.10 1.36 -14.18
C ARG A 33 1.15 2.35 -13.51
N TRP A 34 0.15 1.83 -12.80
CA TRP A 34 -0.89 2.58 -12.09
C TRP A 34 -0.44 3.05 -10.70
N PHE A 35 0.70 2.58 -10.21
CA PHE A 35 1.20 2.95 -8.91
C PHE A 35 1.76 4.38 -8.93
N ALA A 36 1.27 5.23 -8.03
CA ALA A 36 1.53 6.67 -8.06
C ALA A 36 2.85 7.10 -7.38
N GLY A 37 3.48 6.23 -6.60
CA GLY A 37 4.77 6.53 -5.96
C GLY A 37 5.95 5.84 -6.63
N LYS A 38 6.04 6.01 -7.96
CA LYS A 38 7.18 5.52 -8.75
C LYS A 38 8.48 6.10 -8.25
N ASP A 39 9.53 5.30 -8.39
CA ASP A 39 10.91 5.63 -8.00
C ASP A 39 11.09 5.92 -6.50
N ARG A 40 10.05 5.64 -5.68
CA ARG A 40 10.10 5.76 -4.22
C ARG A 40 9.91 4.39 -3.58
N PRO A 41 10.82 3.96 -2.69
CA PRO A 41 10.64 2.71 -1.99
C PRO A 41 9.39 2.79 -1.10
N VAL A 42 8.62 1.69 -1.06
CA VAL A 42 7.51 1.53 -0.12
C VAL A 42 8.11 1.24 1.26
N THR A 43 7.92 2.17 2.19
CA THR A 43 8.51 2.13 3.54
C THR A 43 7.64 1.39 4.54
N ASP A 44 6.31 1.48 4.38
CA ASP A 44 5.35 0.75 5.19
C ASP A 44 4.18 0.27 4.34
N LEU A 45 3.57 -0.85 4.74
CA LEU A 45 2.41 -1.43 4.06
C LEU A 45 1.45 -2.00 5.10
N ARG A 46 0.26 -1.40 5.18
CA ARG A 46 -0.79 -1.78 6.15
C ARG A 46 -2.00 -2.36 5.42
N MET A 47 -2.48 -3.51 5.86
CA MET A 47 -3.70 -4.12 5.32
C MET A 47 -4.92 -3.55 6.04
N LEU A 48 -5.77 -2.85 5.28
CA LEU A 48 -6.98 -2.22 5.78
C LEU A 48 -8.17 -3.18 5.76
N SER A 49 -8.27 -4.00 4.71
CA SER A 49 -9.29 -5.04 4.62
C SER A 49 -8.85 -6.20 3.72
N MET A 50 -9.44 -7.35 3.96
CA MET A 50 -9.25 -8.58 3.20
C MET A 50 -10.59 -9.29 3.09
N THR A 51 -11.08 -9.44 1.87
CA THR A 51 -12.37 -10.05 1.57
C THR A 51 -12.19 -11.16 0.56
N GLU A 52 -12.67 -12.36 0.88
CA GLU A 52 -12.76 -13.45 -0.10
C GLU A 52 -13.98 -13.21 -1.00
N LEU A 53 -13.75 -13.07 -2.31
CA LEU A 53 -14.82 -12.86 -3.30
C LEU A 53 -15.35 -14.19 -3.86
N PHE A 54 -14.47 -15.18 -3.91
CA PHE A 54 -14.69 -16.55 -4.38
C PHE A 54 -13.62 -17.44 -3.72
N PRO A 55 -13.82 -18.76 -3.52
CA PRO A 55 -12.81 -19.63 -2.95
C PRO A 55 -11.41 -19.43 -3.54
N GLY A 56 -10.46 -18.94 -2.73
CA GLY A 56 -9.08 -18.66 -3.13
C GLY A 56 -8.85 -17.33 -3.86
N CYS A 57 -9.89 -16.52 -4.07
CA CYS A 57 -9.81 -15.18 -4.66
C CYS A 57 -10.01 -14.11 -3.59
N LEU A 58 -8.93 -13.40 -3.27
CA LEU A 58 -8.88 -12.42 -2.18
C LEU A 58 -8.78 -11.00 -2.74
N HIS A 59 -9.74 -10.16 -2.39
CA HIS A 59 -9.68 -8.72 -2.59
C HIS A 59 -9.04 -8.06 -1.38
N LEU A 60 -7.97 -7.30 -1.62
CA LEU A 60 -7.18 -6.66 -0.58
C LEU A 60 -7.29 -5.14 -0.72
N LEU A 61 -7.53 -4.46 0.40
CA LEU A 61 -7.32 -3.02 0.49
C LEU A 61 -6.07 -2.78 1.34
N VAL A 62 -5.07 -2.14 0.75
CA VAL A 62 -3.79 -1.85 1.39
C VAL A 62 -3.50 -0.36 1.37
N HIS A 63 -2.91 0.13 2.45
CA HIS A 63 -2.30 1.44 2.54
C HIS A 63 -0.79 1.28 2.37
N ALA A 64 -0.22 1.94 1.36
CA ALA A 64 1.21 1.93 1.10
C ALA A 64 1.80 3.32 1.41
N GLU A 65 2.82 3.35 2.23
CA GLU A 65 3.58 4.55 2.55
C GLU A 65 4.92 4.52 1.83
N HIS A 66 5.40 5.69 1.43
CA HIS A 66 6.60 5.82 0.63
C HIS A 66 7.49 6.87 1.26
N ALA A 67 8.80 6.70 1.15
CA ALA A 67 9.75 7.73 1.56
C ALA A 67 9.46 9.02 0.77
N GLU A 68 9.47 10.17 1.44
CA GLU A 68 9.61 11.44 0.72
C GLU A 68 10.97 11.46 0.03
N VAL A 69 10.98 11.81 -1.26
CA VAL A 69 12.24 12.15 -1.92
C VAL A 69 12.65 13.49 -1.33
N PRO A 70 13.87 13.63 -0.76
CA PRO A 70 14.37 14.93 -0.34
C PRO A 70 14.30 15.85 -1.55
N THR A 71 13.39 16.81 -1.51
CA THR A 71 13.38 17.90 -2.47
C THR A 71 14.68 18.65 -2.21
N GLY A 72 15.66 18.43 -3.08
CA GLY A 72 16.89 19.21 -3.09
C GLY A 72 16.49 20.67 -3.27
N HIS A 73 16.30 21.38 -2.16
CA HIS A 73 16.25 22.82 -2.10
C HIS A 73 17.53 23.32 -2.77
N GLY A 74 17.40 23.71 -4.05
CA GLY A 74 18.45 24.35 -4.80
C GLY A 74 18.91 25.54 -3.99
N THR A 75 20.10 25.43 -3.40
CA THR A 75 20.79 26.56 -2.81
C THR A 75 21.15 27.46 -3.99
N VAL A 76 20.35 28.49 -4.22
CA VAL A 76 20.68 29.55 -5.17
C VAL A 76 21.93 30.25 -4.61
N PRO A 77 23.08 30.22 -5.31
CA PRO A 77 24.23 30.98 -4.86
C PRO A 77 23.98 32.49 -5.05
N ALA A 78 24.48 33.25 -4.08
CA ALA A 78 24.32 34.70 -3.91
C ALA A 78 24.96 35.56 -5.01
#